data_AF-A0A7Y1U916-F1
#
_entry.id   AF-A0A7Y1U916-F1
#
_cell.length_a   1.000
_cell.length_b   1.000
_cell.length_c   1.000
_cell.angle_alpha   90.00
_cell.angle_beta   90.00
_cell.angle_gamma   90.00
#
_symmetry.space_group_name_H-M   'P 1'
#
loop_
_entity.id
_entity.type
_entity.pdbx_description
1 polymer ?
#
loop_
_entity_poly.entity_id
_entity_poly.type
_entity_poly.pdbx_seq_one_letter_code
_entity_poly.pdbx_strand_id
1 'polypeptide(L)'
;SAIDAVPDFQHQFGTGELSEAFQMIAKTIAARETLGFQRQIFFVNFGGWDHHDEVLENQAGMLAEVSTALGDLNAALEELSVQDCVTTFTISDFARTLTSNGNGTDHAWGGNMMVMGGANLNGGRLYGTYPSLELGFGNPLDLSDGVLIPTTAATEYMAELGSWFGVSGSQLDEIFPTLQNFYDTTSPDLPIGFLNL
;
A
#
# COMPACT_ATOMS: atom_id res chain seq x y z
N SER A 1 6.39 -9.63 28.22
CA SER A 1 7.14 -9.89 26.97
C SER A 1 8.08 -8.71 26.70
N ALA A 2 8.98 -8.78 25.71
CA ALA A 2 9.82 -7.62 25.34
C ALA A 2 8.96 -6.43 24.85
N ILE A 3 7.80 -6.72 24.27
CA ILE A 3 6.81 -5.76 23.80
C ILE A 3 6.10 -5.11 24.99
N ASP A 4 5.71 -5.88 26.01
CA ASP A 4 5.05 -5.35 27.22
C ASP A 4 5.98 -4.43 28.04
N ALA A 5 7.29 -4.49 27.79
CA ALA A 5 8.29 -3.64 28.42
C ALA A 5 8.51 -2.30 27.67
N VAL A 6 7.92 -2.13 26.48
CA VAL A 6 7.96 -0.88 25.73
C VAL A 6 7.06 0.15 26.45
N PRO A 7 7.59 1.33 26.83
CA PRO A 7 6.78 2.40 27.38
C PRO A 7 5.66 2.82 26.43
N ASP A 8 4.57 3.35 26.96
CA ASP A 8 3.51 3.88 26.10
C ASP A 8 4.01 5.10 25.31
N PHE A 9 3.55 5.20 24.07
CA PHE A 9 3.79 6.34 23.19
C PHE A 9 3.14 7.61 23.76
N GLN A 10 3.74 8.76 23.48
CA GLN A 10 3.13 10.05 23.83
C GLN A 10 1.91 10.32 22.96
N HIS A 11 2.00 9.97 21.67
CA HIS A 11 0.90 9.97 20.73
C HIS A 11 -0.16 8.94 21.13
N GLN A 12 -1.41 9.40 21.16
CA GLN A 12 -2.57 8.56 21.46
C GLN A 12 -3.11 8.00 20.15
N PHE A 13 -3.06 6.68 19.99
CA PHE A 13 -3.67 5.99 18.86
C PHE A 13 -5.20 6.08 18.94
N GLY A 14 -5.84 6.09 17.78
CA GLY A 14 -7.29 5.91 17.66
C GLY A 14 -7.76 4.55 18.18
N THR A 15 -9.09 4.40 18.34
CA THR A 15 -9.73 3.18 18.85
C THR A 15 -10.23 2.24 17.75
N GLY A 16 -9.85 2.47 16.48
CA GLY A 16 -10.19 1.61 15.35
C GLY A 16 -9.30 0.38 15.28
N GLU A 17 -9.77 -0.70 14.65
CA GLU A 17 -9.02 -1.95 14.52
C GLU A 17 -7.65 -1.70 13.88
N LEU A 18 -7.60 -0.83 12.87
CA LEU A 18 -6.36 -0.51 12.19
C LEU A 18 -5.38 0.29 13.06
N SER A 19 -5.87 1.23 13.87
CA SER A 19 -5.04 1.97 14.84
C SER A 19 -4.49 1.04 15.92
N GLU A 20 -5.29 0.12 16.45
CA GLU A 20 -4.83 -0.87 17.43
C GLU A 20 -3.75 -1.79 16.84
N ALA A 21 -3.95 -2.25 15.59
CA ALA A 21 -2.96 -3.05 14.87
C ALA A 21 -1.65 -2.28 14.65
N PHE A 22 -1.71 -1.02 14.25
CA PHE A 22 -0.52 -0.19 14.07
C PHE A 22 0.16 0.16 15.39
N GLN A 23 -0.57 0.32 16.50
CA GLN A 23 0.03 0.48 17.81
C GLN A 23 0.86 -0.75 18.20
N MET A 24 0.33 -1.94 17.95
CA MET A 24 1.03 -3.21 18.19
C MET A 24 2.28 -3.35 17.31
N ILE A 25 2.22 -2.93 16.04
CA ILE A 25 3.37 -2.87 15.14
C ILE A 25 4.42 -1.88 15.67
N ALA A 26 4.02 -0.66 16.05
CA ALA A 26 4.92 0.34 16.59
C ALA A 26 5.62 -0.15 17.87
N LYS A 27 4.90 -0.81 18.79
CA LYS A 27 5.50 -1.45 19.98
C LYS A 27 6.49 -2.56 19.59
N THR A 28 6.19 -3.34 18.56
CA THR A 28 7.10 -4.39 18.06
C THR A 28 8.38 -3.79 17.47
N ILE A 29 8.26 -2.70 16.70
CA ILE A 29 9.39 -1.95 16.14
C ILE A 29 10.22 -1.33 17.27
N ALA A 30 9.60 -0.79 18.31
CA ALA A 30 10.31 -0.26 19.47
C ALA A 30 11.13 -1.33 20.21
N ALA A 31 10.62 -2.57 20.27
CA ALA A 31 11.31 -3.70 20.89
C ALA A 31 12.36 -4.39 19.98
N ARG A 32 12.59 -3.90 18.75
CA ARG A 32 13.41 -4.58 17.72
C ARG A 32 14.81 -4.97 18.18
N GLU A 33 15.48 -4.13 18.98
CA GLU A 33 16.84 -4.39 19.45
C GLU A 33 16.86 -5.55 20.46
N THR A 34 15.95 -5.52 21.44
CA THR A 34 15.77 -6.60 22.42
C THR A 34 15.38 -7.92 21.76
N LEU A 35 14.60 -7.85 20.68
CA LEU A 35 14.17 -9.02 19.90
C LEU A 35 15.22 -9.49 18.88
N GLY A 36 16.28 -8.70 18.65
CA GLY A 36 17.34 -9.02 17.68
C GLY A 36 16.89 -8.94 16.22
N PHE A 37 15.80 -8.21 15.91
CA PHE A 37 15.28 -8.08 14.56
C PHE A 37 16.03 -7.01 13.77
N GLN A 38 16.46 -7.38 12.55
CA GLN A 38 17.15 -6.47 11.62
C GLN A 38 16.25 -6.01 10.46
N ARG A 39 15.29 -6.84 10.07
CA ARG A 39 14.30 -6.57 9.04
C ARG A 39 12.97 -7.20 9.43
N GLN A 40 11.88 -6.49 9.24
CA GLN A 40 10.54 -6.94 9.63
C GLN A 40 9.57 -6.61 8.51
N ILE A 41 8.64 -7.53 8.25
CA ILE A 41 7.50 -7.32 7.38
C ILE A 41 6.27 -7.60 8.23
N PHE A 42 5.35 -6.65 8.26
CA PHE A 42 4.09 -6.77 8.98
C PHE A 42 2.95 -6.79 7.97
N PHE A 43 1.99 -7.69 8.18
CA PHE A 43 0.77 -7.76 7.41
C PHE A 43 -0.39 -7.42 8.32
N VAL A 44 -1.19 -6.44 7.91
CA VAL A 44 -2.45 -6.08 8.57
C VAL A 44 -3.54 -6.26 7.54
N ASN A 45 -4.57 -7.03 7.89
CA ASN A 45 -5.78 -7.14 7.08
C ASN A 45 -6.80 -6.16 7.65
N PHE A 46 -7.24 -5.20 6.84
CA PHE A 46 -8.36 -4.33 7.15
C PHE A 46 -9.50 -4.68 6.19
N GLY A 47 -10.42 -5.53 6.65
CA GLY A 47 -11.51 -6.05 5.84
C GLY A 47 -12.66 -5.06 5.67
N GLY A 48 -13.74 -5.51 5.03
CA GLY A 48 -14.99 -4.75 4.91
C GLY A 48 -15.17 -4.01 3.59
N TRP A 49 -14.17 -3.98 2.70
CA TRP A 49 -14.21 -3.25 1.42
C TRP A 49 -15.10 -3.90 0.34
N ASP A 50 -15.82 -4.99 0.66
CA ASP A 50 -16.67 -5.71 -0.29
C ASP A 50 -18.05 -5.06 -0.55
N HIS A 51 -18.08 -3.75 -0.83
CA HIS A 51 -19.32 -2.99 -0.95
C HIS A 51 -20.05 -3.26 -2.27
N HIS A 52 -21.18 -3.95 -2.21
CA HIS A 52 -22.14 -4.08 -3.31
C HIS A 52 -23.29 -3.07 -3.23
N ASP A 53 -23.34 -2.30 -2.15
CA ASP A 53 -24.25 -1.21 -1.85
C ASP A 53 -23.55 -0.13 -1.02
N GLU A 54 -24.15 1.07 -0.98
CA GLU A 54 -23.71 2.19 -0.11
C GLU A 54 -22.21 2.53 -0.24
N VAL A 55 -21.63 2.28 -1.42
CA VAL A 55 -20.17 2.32 -1.67
C VAL A 55 -19.53 3.63 -1.21
N LEU A 56 -20.17 4.76 -1.49
CA LEU A 56 -19.63 6.09 -1.15
C LEU A 56 -19.63 6.35 0.36
N GLU A 57 -20.69 5.94 1.07
CA GLU A 57 -20.80 6.15 2.52
C GLU A 57 -19.80 5.25 3.26
N ASN A 58 -19.77 3.97 2.89
CA ASN A 58 -18.84 3.01 3.48
C ASN A 58 -17.38 3.40 3.22
N GLN A 59 -17.02 3.76 1.98
CA GLN A 59 -15.67 4.19 1.67
C GLN A 59 -15.27 5.46 2.43
N ALA A 60 -16.18 6.42 2.62
CA ALA A 60 -15.87 7.64 3.36
C ALA A 60 -15.48 7.34 4.82
N GLY A 61 -16.21 6.45 5.49
CA GLY A 61 -15.89 6.01 6.85
C GLY A 61 -14.58 5.22 6.91
N MET A 62 -14.41 4.23 6.02
CA MET A 62 -13.24 3.36 6.03
C MET A 62 -11.94 4.09 5.65
N LEU A 63 -11.99 5.00 4.67
CA LEU A 63 -10.84 5.82 4.32
C LEU A 63 -10.44 6.80 5.44
N ALA A 64 -11.41 7.27 6.23
CA ALA A 64 -11.11 8.07 7.42
C ALA A 64 -10.38 7.26 8.50
N GLU A 65 -10.75 5.99 8.70
CA GLU A 65 -10.04 5.07 9.59
C GLU A 65 -8.61 4.80 9.08
N VAL A 66 -8.44 4.51 7.79
CA VAL A 66 -7.12 4.36 7.16
C VAL A 66 -6.27 5.60 7.35
N SER A 67 -6.82 6.79 7.09
CA SER A 67 -6.10 8.05 7.25
C SER A 67 -5.67 8.30 8.69
N THR A 68 -6.54 8.00 9.66
CA THR A 68 -6.23 8.17 11.09
C THR A 68 -5.13 7.22 11.51
N ALA A 69 -5.27 5.94 11.19
CA ALA A 69 -4.34 4.91 11.60
C ALA A 69 -2.95 5.07 10.98
N LEU A 70 -2.87 5.48 9.70
CA LEU A 70 -1.59 5.82 9.06
C LEU A 70 -0.91 7.02 9.74
N GLY A 71 -1.67 8.05 10.11
CA GLY A 71 -1.19 9.18 10.89
C GLY A 71 -0.65 8.74 12.27
N ASP A 72 -1.37 7.85 12.95
CA ASP A 72 -0.96 7.31 14.25
C ASP A 72 0.36 6.54 14.16
N LEU A 73 0.49 5.68 13.15
CA LEU A 73 1.72 4.94 12.92
C LEU A 73 2.89 5.90 12.67
N ASN A 74 2.72 6.89 11.79
CA ASN A 74 3.78 7.85 11.48
C ASN A 74 4.24 8.62 12.72
N ALA A 75 3.30 9.12 13.54
CA ALA A 75 3.62 9.84 14.78
C ALA A 75 4.44 8.97 15.75
N ALA A 76 4.06 7.70 15.92
CA ALA A 76 4.81 6.78 16.77
C ALA A 76 6.20 6.45 16.21
N LEU A 77 6.35 6.35 14.88
CA LEU A 77 7.64 6.13 14.25
C LEU A 77 8.57 7.35 14.38
N GLU A 78 8.03 8.57 14.34
CA GLU A 78 8.75 9.81 14.62
C GLU A 78 9.25 9.87 16.07
N GLU A 79 8.41 9.48 17.05
CA GLU A 79 8.82 9.36 18.46
C GLU A 79 9.98 8.38 18.65
N LEU A 80 10.00 7.31 17.87
CA LEU A 80 11.07 6.31 17.86
C LEU A 80 12.27 6.71 17.00
N SER A 81 12.19 7.82 16.26
CA SER A 81 13.20 8.28 15.29
C SER A 81 13.55 7.23 14.22
N VAL A 82 12.55 6.49 13.74
CA VAL A 82 12.70 5.45 12.71
C VAL A 82 11.72 5.57 11.55
N GLN A 83 11.02 6.69 11.41
CA GLN A 83 10.09 6.96 10.31
C GLN A 83 10.73 6.75 8.92
N ASP A 84 12.02 7.06 8.80
CA ASP A 84 12.78 6.89 7.56
C ASP A 84 13.12 5.42 7.23
N CYS A 85 12.98 4.52 8.20
CA CYS A 85 13.27 3.09 8.10
C CYS A 85 12.03 2.23 7.81
N VAL A 86 10.84 2.83 7.71
CA VAL A 86 9.58 2.11 7.55
C VAL A 86 8.81 2.67 6.35
N THR A 87 8.54 1.81 5.37
CA THR A 87 7.64 2.11 4.26
C THR A 87 6.36 1.29 4.44
N THR A 88 5.22 1.98 4.54
CA THR A 88 3.90 1.36 4.59
C THR A 88 3.27 1.45 3.21
N PHE A 89 2.57 0.39 2.81
CA PHE A 89 1.93 0.34 1.52
C PHE A 89 0.65 -0.49 1.56
N THR A 90 -0.31 -0.20 0.66
CA THR A 90 -1.54 -0.96 0.53
C THR A 90 -1.49 -1.92 -0.65
N ILE A 91 -2.29 -2.98 -0.57
CA ILE A 91 -2.64 -3.89 -1.65
C ILE A 91 -4.14 -4.19 -1.58
N SER A 92 -4.74 -4.57 -2.71
CA SER A 92 -6.13 -5.00 -2.80
C SER A 92 -6.23 -6.15 -3.80
N ASP A 93 -7.16 -7.08 -3.56
CA ASP A 93 -7.42 -8.22 -4.45
C ASP A 93 -8.22 -7.80 -5.70
N PHE A 94 -9.05 -6.76 -5.59
CA PHE A 94 -9.91 -6.29 -6.66
C PHE A 94 -10.12 -4.76 -6.61
N ALA A 95 -10.62 -4.22 -7.71
CA ALA A 95 -11.16 -2.86 -7.82
C ALA A 95 -12.71 -2.89 -7.91
N ARG A 96 -13.30 -1.73 -8.19
CA ARG A 96 -14.73 -1.58 -8.46
C ARG A 96 -14.98 -1.11 -9.89
N THR A 97 -16.08 -1.59 -10.47
CA THR A 97 -16.54 -1.13 -11.79
C THR A 97 -16.88 0.36 -11.74
N LEU A 98 -16.65 1.08 -12.85
CA LEU A 98 -17.14 2.45 -12.99
C LEU A 98 -18.67 2.51 -13.12
N THR A 99 -19.30 1.45 -13.62
CA THR A 99 -20.76 1.36 -13.75
C THR A 99 -21.41 0.87 -12.46
N SER A 100 -22.67 1.26 -12.27
CA SER A 100 -23.48 0.78 -11.15
C SER A 100 -24.15 -0.55 -11.47
N ASN A 101 -24.29 -1.40 -10.44
CA ASN A 101 -25.09 -2.62 -10.47
C ASN A 101 -26.54 -2.42 -9.95
N GLY A 102 -26.95 -1.16 -9.72
CA GLY A 102 -28.28 -0.78 -9.23
C GLY A 102 -28.27 -0.23 -7.81
N ASN A 103 -27.53 -0.87 -6.89
CA ASN A 103 -27.40 -0.43 -5.49
C ASN A 103 -25.96 -0.02 -5.11
N GLY A 104 -24.96 -0.41 -5.91
CA GLY A 104 -23.55 -0.11 -5.71
C GLY A 104 -22.76 -0.40 -6.99
N THR A 105 -21.66 -1.14 -6.88
CA THR A 105 -20.74 -1.48 -7.98
C THR A 105 -20.24 -2.92 -7.87
N ASP A 106 -19.90 -3.54 -8.99
CA ASP A 106 -19.35 -4.90 -9.02
C ASP A 106 -17.82 -4.89 -8.90
N HIS A 107 -17.22 -6.08 -8.87
CA HIS A 107 -15.78 -6.27 -8.82
C HIS A 107 -15.15 -5.92 -10.17
N ALA A 108 -13.98 -5.29 -10.14
CA ALA A 108 -13.17 -4.96 -11.30
C ALA A 108 -11.70 -5.33 -11.06
N TRP A 109 -10.88 -5.08 -12.07
CA TRP A 109 -9.44 -5.35 -12.02
C TRP A 109 -8.64 -4.11 -11.62
N GLY A 110 -7.54 -4.30 -10.89
CA GLY A 110 -6.60 -3.25 -10.53
C GLY A 110 -6.96 -2.50 -9.24
N GLY A 111 -6.83 -1.17 -9.29
CA GLY A 111 -7.14 -0.27 -8.18
C GLY A 111 -6.06 0.80 -7.98
N ASN A 112 -6.30 1.68 -7.01
CA ASN A 112 -5.28 2.63 -6.55
C ASN A 112 -4.61 2.06 -5.30
N MET A 113 -3.29 2.04 -5.29
CA MET A 113 -2.50 1.65 -4.12
C MET A 113 -1.84 2.91 -3.54
N MET A 114 -1.65 2.92 -2.22
CA MET A 114 -1.04 4.03 -1.50
C MET A 114 0.27 3.56 -0.87
N VAL A 115 1.28 4.44 -0.89
CA VAL A 115 2.57 4.25 -0.22
C VAL A 115 2.85 5.47 0.64
N MET A 116 3.36 5.25 1.86
CA MET A 116 3.67 6.29 2.83
C MET A 116 4.92 5.93 3.64
N GLY A 117 5.68 6.94 4.04
CA GLY A 117 6.85 6.79 4.91
C GLY A 117 8.13 6.45 4.14
N GLY A 118 9.19 6.18 4.88
CA GLY A 118 10.53 5.91 4.34
C GLY A 118 11.27 7.16 3.90
N ALA A 119 12.59 7.18 4.08
CA ALA A 119 13.43 8.35 3.78
C ALA A 119 13.38 8.79 2.30
N ASN A 120 13.09 7.83 1.42
CA ASN A 120 13.35 7.95 -0.02
C ASN A 120 12.08 7.97 -0.86
N LEU A 121 10.90 8.08 -0.25
CA LEU A 121 9.65 8.14 -0.99
C LEU A 121 9.49 9.48 -1.73
N ASN A 122 9.31 9.41 -3.04
CA ASN A 122 8.95 10.53 -3.89
C ASN A 122 7.42 10.75 -3.85
N GLY A 123 6.95 11.14 -2.66
CA GLY A 123 5.52 11.30 -2.34
C GLY A 123 4.85 12.49 -3.03
N GLY A 124 3.53 12.61 -2.82
CA GLY A 124 2.72 13.70 -3.41
C GLY A 124 2.51 13.58 -4.92
N ARG A 125 2.69 12.37 -5.46
CA ARG A 125 2.63 12.07 -6.89
C ARG A 125 1.72 10.88 -7.15
N LEU A 126 1.07 10.89 -8.31
CA LEU A 126 0.41 9.72 -8.87
C LEU A 126 1.39 9.05 -9.84
N TYR A 127 1.60 7.76 -9.64
CA TYR A 127 2.41 6.93 -10.54
C TYR A 127 1.48 6.08 -11.40
N GLY A 128 1.93 5.79 -12.63
CA GLY A 128 1.08 5.24 -13.68
C GLY A 128 0.27 6.31 -14.41
N THR A 129 -0.70 5.88 -15.22
CA THR A 129 -1.57 6.79 -15.99
C THR A 129 -3.00 6.66 -15.48
N TYR A 130 -3.58 7.76 -15.00
CA TYR A 130 -5.00 7.79 -14.66
C TYR A 130 -5.83 7.61 -15.94
N PRO A 131 -6.71 6.60 -16.01
CA PRO A 131 -7.39 6.25 -17.25
C PRO A 131 -8.49 7.26 -17.58
N SER A 132 -8.94 7.26 -18.85
CA SER A 132 -10.21 7.88 -19.21
C SER A 132 -11.34 7.17 -18.47
N LEU A 133 -12.35 7.93 -18.03
CA LEU A 133 -13.59 7.40 -17.44
C LEU A 133 -14.70 7.21 -18.50
N GLU A 134 -14.38 7.42 -19.79
CA GLU A 134 -15.27 7.06 -20.88
C GLU A 134 -15.52 5.54 -20.89
N LEU A 135 -16.77 5.14 -21.12
CA LEU A 135 -17.20 3.75 -21.12
C LEU A 135 -17.32 3.19 -22.54
N GLY A 136 -17.05 1.90 -22.68
CA GLY A 136 -17.19 1.15 -23.93
C GLY A 136 -16.11 1.48 -24.95
N PHE A 137 -16.47 1.39 -26.24
CA PHE A 137 -15.51 1.39 -27.36
C PHE A 137 -14.64 2.66 -27.49
N GLY A 138 -15.01 3.77 -26.84
CA GLY A 138 -14.19 4.99 -26.81
C GLY A 138 -12.96 4.88 -25.91
N ASN A 139 -12.93 3.88 -25.01
CA ASN A 139 -11.85 3.65 -24.08
C ASN A 139 -11.16 2.30 -24.33
N PRO A 140 -9.92 2.29 -24.84
CA PRO A 140 -9.20 1.04 -25.13
C PRO A 140 -8.81 0.26 -23.88
N LEU A 141 -8.90 0.88 -22.69
CA LEU A 141 -8.64 0.22 -21.40
C LEU A 141 -9.91 -0.35 -20.77
N ASP A 142 -11.10 -0.06 -21.29
CA ASP A 142 -12.35 -0.65 -20.80
C ASP A 142 -12.56 -2.03 -21.43
N LEU A 143 -12.51 -3.09 -20.61
CA LEU A 143 -12.77 -4.45 -21.05
C LEU A 143 -14.26 -4.71 -21.29
N SER A 144 -15.12 -4.10 -20.47
CA SER A 144 -16.58 -4.10 -20.49
C SER A 144 -17.06 -3.49 -19.17
N ASP A 145 -18.20 -2.81 -19.17
CA ASP A 145 -18.89 -2.36 -17.96
C ASP A 145 -17.99 -1.56 -16.99
N GLY A 146 -17.04 -0.79 -17.53
CA GLY A 146 -16.15 0.02 -16.72
C GLY A 146 -15.13 -0.78 -15.91
N VAL A 147 -14.82 -2.02 -16.31
CA VAL A 147 -13.66 -2.77 -15.82
C VAL A 147 -12.43 -2.30 -16.58
N LEU A 148 -11.55 -1.56 -15.91
CA LEU A 148 -10.37 -0.96 -16.53
C LEU A 148 -9.12 -1.83 -16.40
N ILE A 149 -8.34 -1.92 -17.48
CA ILE A 149 -7.01 -2.52 -17.48
C ILE A 149 -6.02 -1.55 -16.80
N PRO A 150 -5.30 -1.98 -15.76
CA PRO A 150 -4.25 -1.17 -15.13
C PRO A 150 -3.08 -0.91 -16.09
N THR A 151 -2.52 0.29 -16.04
CA THR A 151 -1.34 0.66 -16.84
C THR A 151 0.00 0.36 -16.15
N THR A 152 -0.04 -0.05 -14.89
CA THR A 152 1.13 -0.39 -14.06
C THR A 152 0.90 -1.77 -13.46
N ALA A 153 1.90 -2.64 -13.55
CA ALA A 153 1.78 -4.00 -13.05
C ALA A 153 2.02 -4.06 -11.54
N ALA A 154 1.24 -4.88 -10.83
CA ALA A 154 1.47 -5.16 -9.41
C ALA A 154 2.89 -5.69 -9.15
N THR A 155 3.47 -6.40 -10.12
CA THR A 155 4.84 -6.90 -10.04
C THR A 155 5.88 -5.77 -10.01
N GLU A 156 5.70 -4.70 -10.78
CA GLU A 156 6.61 -3.53 -10.75
C GLU A 156 6.56 -2.85 -9.38
N TYR A 157 5.35 -2.69 -8.85
CA TYR A 157 5.12 -2.12 -7.52
C TYR A 157 5.82 -2.90 -6.41
N MET A 158 5.65 -4.23 -6.41
CA MET A 158 6.31 -5.09 -5.42
C MET A 158 7.83 -5.18 -5.63
N ALA A 159 8.31 -5.13 -6.87
CA ALA A 159 9.74 -5.13 -7.18
C ALA A 159 10.47 -3.89 -6.68
N GLU A 160 9.83 -2.72 -6.78
CA GLU A 160 10.39 -1.49 -6.25
C GLU A 160 10.46 -1.47 -4.72
N LEU A 161 9.40 -1.93 -4.05
CA LEU A 161 9.42 -2.15 -2.60
C LEU A 161 10.49 -3.19 -2.19
N GLY A 162 10.66 -4.24 -2.98
CA GLY A 162 11.72 -5.24 -2.81
C GLY A 162 13.12 -4.61 -2.89
N SER A 163 13.32 -3.70 -3.84
CA SER A 163 14.59 -2.95 -3.99
C SER A 163 14.87 -2.10 -2.75
N TRP A 164 13.85 -1.40 -2.22
CA TRP A 164 13.98 -0.65 -0.95
C TRP A 164 14.30 -1.57 0.23
N PHE A 165 13.76 -2.77 0.24
CA PHE A 165 14.04 -3.78 1.27
C PHE A 165 15.43 -4.44 1.13
N GLY A 166 16.19 -4.07 0.09
CA GLY A 166 17.57 -4.50 -0.14
C GLY A 166 17.73 -5.70 -1.08
N VAL A 167 16.70 -6.03 -1.87
CA VAL A 167 16.83 -7.02 -2.95
C VAL A 167 17.64 -6.41 -4.09
N SER A 168 18.68 -7.11 -4.55
CA SER A 168 19.47 -6.66 -5.70
C SER A 168 18.71 -6.83 -7.01
N GLY A 169 19.03 -6.01 -8.03
CA GLY A 169 18.40 -6.12 -9.36
C GLY A 169 18.45 -7.55 -9.94
N SER A 170 19.58 -8.25 -9.78
CA SER A 170 19.75 -9.64 -10.21
C SER A 170 18.84 -10.65 -9.50
N GLN A 171 18.34 -10.32 -8.31
CA GLN A 171 17.42 -11.16 -7.54
C GLN A 171 15.95 -10.81 -7.79
N LEU A 172 15.66 -9.63 -8.35
CA LEU A 172 14.27 -9.24 -8.65
C LEU A 172 13.62 -10.22 -9.62
N ASP A 173 14.34 -10.69 -10.64
CA ASP A 173 13.82 -11.67 -11.61
C ASP A 173 13.48 -13.03 -10.98
N GLU A 174 14.21 -13.43 -9.94
CA GLU A 174 13.95 -14.68 -9.24
C GLU A 174 12.69 -14.58 -8.36
N ILE A 175 12.50 -13.44 -7.70
CA ILE A 175 11.36 -13.18 -6.81
C ILE A 175 10.11 -12.83 -7.60
N PHE A 176 10.27 -12.12 -8.72
CA PHE A 176 9.22 -11.55 -9.54
C PHE A 176 9.34 -12.03 -11.00
N PRO A 177 8.99 -13.30 -11.29
CA PRO A 177 9.24 -13.92 -12.60
C PRO A 177 8.49 -13.27 -13.76
N THR A 178 7.46 -12.47 -13.48
CA THR A 178 6.68 -11.72 -14.48
C THR A 178 7.18 -10.29 -14.69
N LEU A 179 8.19 -9.84 -13.95
CA LEU A 179 8.69 -8.47 -13.98
C LEU A 179 9.21 -8.07 -15.37
N GLN A 180 9.92 -8.98 -16.04
CA GLN A 180 10.51 -8.76 -17.37
C GLN A 180 9.48 -8.47 -18.48
N ASN A 181 8.19 -8.73 -18.23
CA ASN A 181 7.13 -8.36 -19.17
C ASN A 181 6.84 -6.85 -19.16
N PHE A 182 7.24 -6.15 -18.10
CA PHE A 182 6.87 -4.76 -17.82
C PHE A 182 8.09 -3.85 -17.59
N TYR A 183 9.20 -4.41 -17.11
CA TYR A 183 10.39 -3.66 -16.72
C TYR A 183 11.69 -4.38 -17.15
N ASP A 184 12.68 -3.60 -17.57
CA ASP A 184 14.04 -4.07 -17.87
C ASP A 184 14.86 -4.14 -16.59
N THR A 185 15.12 -5.35 -16.07
CA THR A 185 15.90 -5.56 -14.84
C THR A 185 17.39 -5.23 -14.95
N THR A 186 17.87 -4.90 -16.15
CA THR A 186 19.20 -4.34 -16.36
C THR A 186 19.22 -2.81 -16.31
N SER A 187 18.05 -2.16 -16.27
CA SER A 187 17.91 -0.71 -16.16
C SER A 187 18.52 -0.20 -14.85
N PRO A 188 19.20 0.97 -14.86
CA PRO A 188 19.61 1.64 -13.63
C PRO A 188 18.44 2.34 -12.92
N ASP A 189 17.31 2.56 -13.60
CA ASP A 189 16.13 3.21 -13.06
C ASP A 189 15.27 2.21 -12.29
N LEU A 190 14.55 2.64 -11.25
CA LEU A 190 13.62 1.77 -10.51
C LEU A 190 12.36 1.44 -11.35
N PRO A 191 11.65 0.33 -11.04
CA PRO A 191 10.51 -0.13 -11.84
C PRO A 191 9.43 0.92 -12.13
N ILE A 192 9.03 1.70 -11.13
CA ILE A 192 8.03 2.77 -11.20
C ILE A 192 8.65 4.14 -10.89
N GLY A 193 9.61 4.20 -9.96
CA GLY A 193 10.32 5.42 -9.55
C GLY A 193 9.59 6.24 -8.47
N PHE A 194 8.77 5.60 -7.65
CA PHE A 194 8.20 6.21 -6.44
C PHE A 194 9.18 6.23 -5.27
N LEU A 195 10.28 5.49 -5.32
CA LEU A 195 11.41 5.54 -4.40
C LEU A 195 12.64 6.20 -5.06
N ASN A 196 13.53 6.74 -4.25
CA ASN A 196 14.83 7.28 -4.65
C ASN A 196 15.95 6.50 -3.93
N LEU A 197 16.43 5.40 -4.53
CA LEU A 197 17.40 4.49 -3.91
C LEU A 197 18.84 4.77 -4.34
#